data_AF-A0A7M3MQC4-F1
#
_entry.id   AF-A0A7M3MQC4-F1
#
_cell.length_a   1.000
_cell.length_b   1.000
_cell.length_c   1.000
_cell.angle_alpha   90.00
_cell.angle_beta   90.00
_cell.angle_gamma   90.00
#
_symmetry.space_group_name_H-M   'P 1'
#
loop_
_entity.id
_entity.type
_entity.pdbx_description
1 polymer ?
#
loop_
_entity_poly.entity_id
_entity_poly.type
_entity_poly.pdbx_seq_one_letter_code
_entity_poly.pdbx_strand_id
1 'polypeptide(L)'
;MSDEAVGGIDLPTDGDGRRSSTTFGREVVAAALRGVDATGAQAAERETNWRSGYLDHVRRLTEAGATRAADAHTIAADGLAAVHERMVVVDPDGDLPLRTLQAADSAPDLADAVVTGTGAPEQELAVPYRGELLTGDRLRHQLEDWSARGVIEPTVTEAIERVLEHPDWLRLPGWTVVVLGAGAELAPLGALLRWGANVAAVDLPRRGVWDQLLATAAESAGTLHLPVAATAEQDGLPDLAAHAGLDLVAHVPAVADWVDGLEGRPVLGTYAYADGAQHVKVTVAADAVSQRVRATRSDAALAYLATPTDAFVVPAEAVEASVAAYEARSGTAKVLGRPLRTLSGGRLLKRNYAPDVDPGICDALVPQQGPNYALAKRLQRWRATTARAEGTLVSLNVAPSTRTRSVLKNRVLAAAYAGAHRFGIEVFEPATTNVLMAALLVHDLHTAGGPEREHPWQQEADAAVHGGLWRAAYAPRSALGLATVLGVGASRG
;
A
#
# COMPACT_ATOMS: atom_id res chain seq x y z
N MET A 1 -33.52 22.40 -13.02
CA MET A 1 -32.91 21.41 -13.92
C MET A 1 -32.03 20.58 -13.01
N SER A 2 -32.38 19.32 -12.84
CA SER A 2 -31.80 18.42 -11.84
C SER A 2 -30.29 18.31 -12.04
N ASP A 3 -29.52 18.67 -11.00
CA ASP A 3 -28.17 18.16 -10.76
C ASP A 3 -28.27 16.64 -10.61
N GLU A 4 -28.28 15.91 -11.72
CA GLU A 4 -28.04 14.47 -11.68
C GLU A 4 -26.55 14.27 -11.54
N ALA A 5 -26.14 14.08 -10.28
CA ALA A 5 -24.82 13.61 -9.94
C ALA A 5 -24.51 12.36 -10.77
N VAL A 6 -23.49 12.45 -11.61
CA VAL A 6 -22.80 11.28 -12.15
C VAL A 6 -22.49 10.37 -10.97
N GLY A 7 -22.97 9.13 -11.01
CA GLY A 7 -22.77 8.16 -9.94
C GLY A 7 -21.30 7.74 -9.82
N GLY A 8 -20.93 7.15 -8.68
CA GLY A 8 -19.54 6.77 -8.42
C GLY A 8 -19.00 5.65 -9.32
N ILE A 9 -17.68 5.45 -9.26
CA ILE A 9 -16.97 4.40 -9.98
C ILE A 9 -17.43 3.00 -9.51
N ASP A 10 -17.74 2.11 -10.46
CA ASP A 10 -18.13 0.73 -10.20
C ASP A 10 -17.52 -0.27 -11.21
N LEU A 11 -17.61 -1.55 -10.87
CA LEU A 11 -17.30 -2.69 -11.74
C LEU A 11 -18.34 -2.80 -12.85
N PRO A 12 -18.01 -3.26 -14.06
CA PRO A 12 -19.00 -3.42 -15.12
C PRO A 12 -20.10 -4.42 -14.76
N THR A 13 -21.29 -4.23 -15.33
CA THR A 13 -22.36 -5.23 -15.27
C THR A 13 -22.08 -6.38 -16.25
N ASP A 14 -22.36 -7.60 -15.83
CA ASP A 14 -22.37 -8.77 -16.72
C ASP A 14 -23.69 -8.88 -17.50
N GLY A 15 -23.81 -9.89 -18.37
CA GLY A 15 -25.01 -10.11 -19.18
C GLY A 15 -26.29 -10.38 -18.37
N ASP A 16 -26.17 -10.70 -17.08
CA ASP A 16 -27.28 -10.87 -16.14
C ASP A 16 -27.53 -9.61 -15.28
N GLY A 17 -26.84 -8.50 -15.58
CA GLY A 17 -26.93 -7.22 -14.86
C GLY A 17 -26.20 -7.20 -13.51
N ARG A 18 -25.32 -8.18 -13.22
CA ARG A 18 -24.60 -8.26 -11.94
C ARG A 18 -23.19 -7.67 -12.05
N ARG A 19 -22.73 -6.99 -11.00
CA ARG A 19 -21.37 -6.46 -10.91
C ARG A 19 -20.44 -7.44 -10.17
N SER A 20 -19.69 -8.24 -10.93
CA SER A 20 -18.88 -9.35 -10.39
C SER A 20 -17.40 -8.99 -10.23
N SER A 21 -16.95 -8.78 -8.98
CA SER A 21 -15.52 -8.57 -8.68
C SER A 21 -14.63 -9.78 -9.00
N THR A 22 -15.22 -10.98 -8.98
CA THR A 22 -14.52 -12.22 -9.35
C THR A 22 -14.21 -12.27 -10.84
N THR A 23 -15.23 -12.00 -11.67
CA THR A 23 -15.07 -11.96 -13.13
C THR A 23 -14.08 -10.85 -13.50
N PHE A 24 -14.27 -9.66 -12.94
CA PHE A 24 -13.41 -8.51 -13.17
C PHE A 24 -11.94 -8.81 -12.84
N GLY A 25 -11.65 -9.30 -11.63
CA GLY A 25 -10.27 -9.58 -11.24
C GLY A 25 -9.60 -10.65 -12.09
N ARG A 26 -10.34 -11.68 -12.49
CA ARG A 26 -9.85 -12.73 -13.39
C ARG A 26 -9.45 -12.18 -14.75
N GLU A 27 -10.33 -11.36 -15.34
CA GLU A 27 -10.10 -10.77 -16.66
C GLU A 27 -8.95 -9.77 -16.67
N VAL A 28 -8.80 -8.97 -15.61
CA VAL A 28 -7.69 -8.02 -15.47
C VAL A 28 -6.36 -8.77 -15.36
N VAL A 29 -6.27 -9.80 -14.52
CA VAL A 29 -5.04 -10.60 -14.39
C VAL A 29 -4.70 -11.30 -15.71
N ALA A 30 -5.69 -11.84 -16.41
CA ALA A 30 -5.50 -12.42 -17.73
C ALA A 30 -4.99 -11.41 -18.75
N ALA A 31 -5.59 -10.21 -18.79
CA ALA A 31 -5.17 -9.15 -19.70
C ALA A 31 -3.73 -8.70 -19.44
N ALA A 32 -3.36 -8.51 -18.16
CA ALA A 32 -2.00 -8.14 -17.76
C ALA A 32 -0.95 -9.18 -18.19
N LEU A 33 -1.29 -10.47 -18.20
CA LEU A 33 -0.38 -11.54 -18.63
C LEU A 33 -0.31 -11.68 -20.16
N ARG A 34 -1.30 -11.20 -20.92
CA ARG A 34 -1.51 -11.63 -22.31
C ARG A 34 -0.35 -11.29 -23.23
N GLY A 35 0.26 -10.13 -23.06
CA GLY A 35 1.40 -9.67 -23.88
C GLY A 35 2.73 -10.39 -23.59
N VAL A 36 2.86 -11.01 -22.41
CA VAL A 36 4.13 -11.58 -21.91
C VAL A 36 4.07 -13.10 -21.73
N ASP A 37 2.97 -13.61 -21.20
CA ASP A 37 2.74 -15.01 -20.90
C ASP A 37 1.31 -15.43 -21.31
N ALA A 38 1.13 -15.67 -22.61
CA ALA A 38 -0.15 -16.10 -23.17
C ALA A 38 -0.69 -17.40 -22.54
N THR A 39 0.19 -18.30 -22.08
CA THR A 39 -0.23 -19.53 -21.40
C THR A 39 -0.80 -19.19 -20.01
N GLY A 40 -0.15 -18.30 -19.28
CA GLY A 40 -0.62 -17.78 -18.00
C GLY A 40 -1.94 -17.03 -18.12
N ALA A 41 -2.07 -16.19 -19.14
CA ALA A 41 -3.30 -15.47 -19.43
C ALA A 41 -4.48 -16.44 -19.64
N GLN A 42 -4.30 -17.45 -20.49
CA GLN A 42 -5.34 -18.47 -20.74
C GLN A 42 -5.67 -19.30 -19.49
N ALA A 43 -4.67 -19.58 -18.63
CA ALA A 43 -4.90 -20.29 -17.38
C ALA A 43 -5.74 -19.43 -16.41
N ALA A 44 -5.46 -18.13 -16.32
CA ALA A 44 -6.24 -17.19 -15.53
C ALA A 44 -7.68 -17.09 -16.06
N GLU A 45 -7.90 -16.94 -17.37
CA GLU A 45 -9.24 -16.85 -17.99
C GLU A 45 -10.11 -18.08 -17.69
N ARG A 46 -9.50 -19.27 -17.67
CA ARG A 46 -10.20 -20.53 -17.43
C ARG A 46 -10.34 -20.89 -15.94
N GLU A 47 -9.87 -20.04 -15.03
CA GLU A 47 -10.02 -20.27 -13.59
C GLU A 47 -11.50 -20.21 -13.18
N THR A 48 -12.01 -21.35 -12.72
CA THR A 48 -13.40 -21.51 -12.30
C THR A 48 -13.63 -21.22 -10.81
N ASN A 49 -12.57 -21.26 -9.99
CA ASN A 49 -12.61 -21.04 -8.55
C ASN A 49 -11.70 -19.88 -8.14
N TRP A 50 -11.95 -18.71 -8.75
CA TRP A 50 -11.13 -17.50 -8.55
C TRP A 50 -10.93 -17.12 -7.08
N ARG A 51 -11.94 -17.34 -6.22
CA ARG A 51 -11.87 -17.00 -4.79
C ARG A 51 -10.68 -17.65 -4.06
N SER A 52 -10.16 -18.76 -4.57
CA SER A 52 -8.99 -19.45 -4.01
C SER A 52 -7.86 -19.64 -5.02
N GLY A 53 -8.17 -19.83 -6.30
CA GLY A 53 -7.19 -20.04 -7.38
C GLY A 53 -6.42 -18.77 -7.77
N TYR A 54 -6.89 -17.57 -7.38
CA TYR A 54 -6.22 -16.32 -7.75
C TYR A 54 -4.74 -16.24 -7.31
N LEU A 55 -4.37 -16.93 -6.24
CA LEU A 55 -3.02 -16.85 -5.66
C LEU A 55 -1.94 -17.24 -6.66
N ASP A 56 -2.16 -18.32 -7.40
CA ASP A 56 -1.18 -18.82 -8.36
C ASP A 56 -1.08 -17.88 -9.57
N HIS A 57 -2.21 -17.29 -9.99
CA HIS A 57 -2.24 -16.33 -11.10
C HIS A 57 -1.62 -14.98 -10.71
N VAL A 58 -1.81 -14.52 -9.47
CA VAL A 58 -1.18 -13.29 -8.97
C VAL A 58 0.33 -13.47 -8.80
N ARG A 59 0.78 -14.63 -8.31
CA ARG A 59 2.21 -14.98 -8.27
C ARG A 59 2.80 -15.00 -9.68
N ARG A 60 2.07 -15.53 -10.66
CA ARG A 60 2.51 -15.62 -12.05
C ARG A 60 2.75 -14.27 -12.72
N LEU A 61 2.03 -13.21 -12.32
CA LEU A 61 2.33 -11.83 -12.75
C LEU A 61 3.76 -11.42 -12.37
N THR A 62 4.19 -11.76 -11.15
CA THR A 62 5.55 -11.48 -10.68
C THR A 62 6.57 -12.37 -11.41
N GLU A 63 6.27 -13.66 -11.59
CA GLU A 63 7.16 -14.59 -12.30
C GLU A 63 7.41 -14.18 -13.75
N ALA A 64 6.35 -13.86 -14.50
CA ALA A 64 6.43 -13.49 -15.90
C ALA A 64 7.23 -12.19 -16.11
N GLY A 65 7.18 -11.28 -15.14
CA GLY A 65 7.93 -10.02 -15.17
C GLY A 65 9.33 -10.08 -14.54
N ALA A 66 9.80 -11.23 -14.04
CA ALA A 66 11.01 -11.29 -13.22
C ALA A 66 12.32 -11.19 -14.02
N THR A 67 12.31 -11.62 -15.28
CA THR A 67 13.55 -11.76 -16.08
C THR A 67 13.87 -10.53 -16.92
N ARG A 68 12.87 -9.90 -17.53
CA ARG A 68 13.06 -8.73 -18.40
C ARG A 68 12.27 -7.54 -17.85
N ALA A 69 12.94 -6.41 -17.65
CA ALA A 69 12.29 -5.18 -17.19
C ALA A 69 11.12 -4.78 -18.10
N ALA A 70 11.30 -4.91 -19.43
CA ALA A 70 10.24 -4.67 -20.40
C ALA A 70 8.97 -5.49 -20.15
N ASP A 71 9.09 -6.74 -19.67
CA ASP A 71 7.92 -7.58 -19.36
C ASP A 71 7.18 -7.08 -18.13
N ALA A 72 7.91 -6.69 -17.07
CA ALA A 72 7.28 -6.07 -15.90
C ALA A 72 6.55 -4.78 -16.27
N HIS A 73 7.13 -3.95 -17.15
CA HIS A 73 6.47 -2.74 -17.67
C HIS A 73 5.22 -3.08 -18.50
N THR A 74 5.28 -4.04 -19.41
CA THR A 74 4.12 -4.48 -20.20
C THR A 74 3.02 -5.03 -19.31
N ILE A 75 3.33 -5.89 -18.35
CA ILE A 75 2.34 -6.44 -17.41
C ILE A 75 1.66 -5.33 -16.61
N ALA A 76 2.42 -4.35 -16.14
CA ALA A 76 1.88 -3.21 -15.39
C ALA A 76 0.98 -2.33 -16.26
N ALA A 77 1.43 -1.98 -17.47
CA ALA A 77 0.69 -1.14 -18.40
C ALA A 77 -0.60 -1.83 -18.87
N ASP A 78 -0.52 -3.09 -19.31
CA ASP A 78 -1.68 -3.85 -19.79
C ASP A 78 -2.69 -4.10 -18.68
N GLY A 79 -2.23 -4.35 -17.44
CA GLY A 79 -3.09 -4.50 -16.28
C GLY A 79 -3.86 -3.23 -15.92
N LEU A 80 -3.19 -2.07 -15.94
CA LEU A 80 -3.85 -0.77 -15.73
C LEU A 80 -4.82 -0.43 -16.86
N ALA A 81 -4.41 -0.62 -18.12
CA ALA A 81 -5.28 -0.41 -19.29
C ALA A 81 -6.54 -1.27 -19.18
N ALA A 82 -6.39 -2.56 -18.85
CA ALA A 82 -7.52 -3.47 -18.71
C ALA A 82 -8.51 -3.04 -17.63
N VAL A 83 -8.03 -2.45 -16.52
CA VAL A 83 -8.87 -1.86 -15.47
C VAL A 83 -9.58 -0.62 -15.99
N HIS A 84 -8.86 0.33 -16.59
CA HIS A 84 -9.43 1.59 -17.07
C HIS A 84 -10.45 1.40 -18.20
N GLU A 85 -10.24 0.41 -19.07
CA GLU A 85 -11.18 0.07 -20.14
C GLU A 85 -12.48 -0.56 -19.63
N ARG A 86 -12.43 -1.30 -18.51
CA ARG A 86 -13.56 -2.08 -17.99
C ARG A 86 -14.34 -1.39 -16.90
N MET A 87 -13.68 -0.57 -16.09
CA MET A 87 -14.32 0.17 -15.02
C MET A 87 -15.27 1.20 -15.62
N VAL A 88 -16.38 1.42 -14.91
CA VAL A 88 -17.45 2.29 -15.35
C VAL A 88 -17.76 3.33 -14.29
N VAL A 89 -18.41 4.38 -14.73
CA VAL A 89 -19.03 5.40 -13.91
C VAL A 89 -20.53 5.13 -13.97
N VAL A 90 -21.16 4.93 -12.82
CA VAL A 90 -22.60 4.66 -12.78
C VAL A 90 -23.33 5.92 -13.20
N ASP A 91 -24.29 5.80 -14.11
CA ASP A 91 -25.07 6.95 -14.59
C ASP A 91 -26.56 6.54 -14.73
N PRO A 92 -27.52 7.45 -14.47
CA PRO A 92 -28.95 7.14 -14.57
C PRO A 92 -29.37 6.60 -15.95
N ASP A 93 -28.75 7.08 -17.03
CA ASP A 93 -29.06 6.70 -18.41
C ASP A 93 -28.25 5.47 -18.88
N GLY A 94 -27.32 5.01 -18.05
CA GLY A 94 -26.52 3.80 -18.27
C GLY A 94 -25.02 4.03 -18.07
N ASP A 95 -24.34 3.00 -17.58
CA ASP A 95 -22.91 3.01 -17.25
C ASP A 95 -22.03 3.69 -18.32
N LEU A 96 -21.29 4.72 -17.91
CA LEU A 96 -20.34 5.44 -18.76
C LEU A 96 -18.92 4.85 -18.59
N PRO A 97 -18.05 4.89 -19.62
CA PRO A 97 -16.66 4.44 -19.48
C PRO A 97 -15.88 5.29 -18.47
N LEU A 98 -15.00 4.70 -17.64
CA LEU A 98 -14.19 5.45 -16.65
C LEU A 98 -13.45 6.66 -17.23
N ARG A 99 -12.96 6.56 -18.47
CA ARG A 99 -12.25 7.65 -19.16
C ARG A 99 -13.04 8.96 -19.26
N THR A 100 -14.37 8.94 -19.12
CA THR A 100 -15.18 10.17 -19.13
C THR A 100 -14.80 11.11 -17.98
N LEU A 101 -14.33 10.58 -16.85
CA LEU A 101 -13.89 11.39 -15.71
C LEU A 101 -12.65 12.26 -16.01
N GLN A 102 -11.87 11.95 -17.05
CA GLN A 102 -10.71 12.77 -17.41
C GLN A 102 -11.11 14.15 -17.95
N ALA A 103 -12.28 14.26 -18.58
CA ALA A 103 -12.78 15.50 -19.18
C ALA A 103 -14.07 16.00 -18.53
N ALA A 104 -14.59 15.28 -17.52
CA ALA A 104 -15.78 15.69 -16.79
C ALA A 104 -15.53 16.99 -16.03
N ASP A 105 -16.57 17.80 -15.94
CA ASP A 105 -16.63 18.97 -15.06
C ASP A 105 -16.57 18.52 -13.60
N SER A 106 -16.03 19.39 -12.75
CA SER A 106 -15.91 19.12 -11.33
C SER A 106 -17.17 19.53 -10.59
N ALA A 107 -17.76 18.56 -9.90
CA ALA A 107 -18.87 18.77 -8.99
C ALA A 107 -18.76 17.83 -7.78
N PRO A 108 -19.14 18.28 -6.56
CA PRO A 108 -19.53 19.66 -6.23
C PRO A 108 -18.34 20.63 -6.26
N ASP A 109 -18.62 21.94 -6.26
CA ASP A 109 -17.61 22.96 -6.00
C ASP A 109 -17.06 22.81 -4.58
N LEU A 110 -15.74 22.76 -4.48
CA LEU A 110 -15.02 22.59 -3.21
C LEU A 110 -14.30 23.89 -2.85
N ALA A 111 -14.40 24.28 -1.58
CA ALA A 111 -13.50 25.25 -0.97
C ALA A 111 -12.41 24.52 -0.18
N ASP A 112 -11.24 25.17 -0.06
CA ASP A 112 -10.13 24.69 0.74
C ASP A 112 -10.18 25.30 2.14
N ALA A 113 -10.65 24.53 3.11
CA ALA A 113 -10.56 24.93 4.50
C ALA A 113 -9.19 24.55 5.06
N VAL A 114 -8.58 25.48 5.81
CA VAL A 114 -7.22 25.33 6.33
C VAL A 114 -7.21 25.37 7.85
N VAL A 115 -6.56 24.39 8.46
CA VAL A 115 -6.27 24.33 9.91
C VAL A 115 -4.77 24.35 10.12
N THR A 116 -4.25 25.47 10.61
CA THR A 116 -2.85 25.59 11.03
C THR A 116 -2.70 25.14 12.49
N GLY A 117 -1.84 24.15 12.71
CA GLY A 117 -1.51 23.66 14.04
C GLY A 117 -0.77 24.70 14.89
N THR A 118 -0.86 24.53 16.21
CA THR A 118 -0.24 25.44 17.20
C THR A 118 0.91 24.81 17.98
N GLY A 119 1.19 23.53 17.74
CA GLY A 119 2.26 22.77 18.37
C GLY A 119 3.65 23.16 17.86
N ALA A 120 4.68 22.83 18.63
CA ALA A 120 6.06 22.97 18.19
C ALA A 120 6.47 21.78 17.30
N PRO A 121 7.17 22.01 16.18
CA PRO A 121 7.57 20.92 15.28
C PRO A 121 8.61 20.02 15.95
N GLU A 122 8.41 18.71 15.83
CA GLU A 122 9.42 17.70 16.15
C GLU A 122 10.63 17.90 15.22
N GLN A 123 11.81 18.14 15.79
CA GLN A 123 13.04 18.46 15.03
C GLN A 123 13.98 17.26 14.86
N GLU A 124 13.61 16.09 15.37
CA GLU A 124 14.36 14.86 15.21
C GLU A 124 13.41 13.71 14.88
N LEU A 125 13.90 12.72 14.14
CA LEU A 125 13.12 11.53 13.83
C LEU A 125 13.00 10.66 15.08
N ALA A 126 11.76 10.46 15.54
CA ALA A 126 11.45 9.67 16.71
C ALA A 126 10.51 8.51 16.36
N VAL A 127 11.02 7.28 16.40
CA VAL A 127 10.27 6.08 16.02
C VAL A 127 9.78 5.34 17.26
N PRO A 128 8.47 5.25 17.51
CA PRO A 128 7.94 4.47 18.62
C PRO A 128 8.14 2.98 18.35
N TYR A 129 8.72 2.24 19.29
CA TYR A 129 8.90 0.79 19.18
C TYR A 129 8.87 0.14 20.57
N ARG A 130 7.99 -0.86 20.74
CA ARG A 130 7.86 -1.67 21.97
C ARG A 130 7.77 -0.87 23.28
N GLY A 131 7.00 0.23 23.25
CA GLY A 131 6.77 1.09 24.42
C GLY A 131 7.85 2.14 24.66
N GLU A 132 8.88 2.18 23.81
CA GLU A 132 9.93 3.19 23.84
C GLU A 132 9.82 4.12 22.64
N LEU A 133 10.37 5.33 22.76
CA LEU A 133 10.54 6.25 21.65
C LEU A 133 12.03 6.27 21.29
N LEU A 134 12.37 5.78 20.09
CA LEU A 134 13.75 5.64 19.64
C LEU A 134 14.17 6.87 18.82
N THR A 135 15.27 7.51 19.23
CA THR A 135 15.89 8.66 18.55
C THR A 135 17.40 8.46 18.46
N GLY A 136 18.07 9.20 17.56
CA GLY A 136 19.53 9.21 17.43
C GLY A 136 20.16 7.80 17.39
N ASP A 137 21.16 7.57 18.24
CA ASP A 137 21.90 6.30 18.30
C ASP A 137 21.02 5.10 18.70
N ARG A 138 19.97 5.31 19.50
CA ARG A 138 19.04 4.21 19.83
C ARG A 138 18.28 3.73 18.60
N LEU A 139 17.89 4.66 17.73
CA LEU A 139 17.25 4.32 16.46
C LEU A 139 18.24 3.61 15.52
N ARG A 140 19.48 4.11 15.40
CA ARG A 140 20.54 3.48 14.60
C ARG A 140 20.78 2.02 15.00
N HIS A 141 21.01 1.76 16.29
CA HIS A 141 21.19 0.40 16.78
C HIS A 141 19.97 -0.51 16.53
N GLN A 142 18.75 0.05 16.57
CA GLN A 142 17.55 -0.73 16.27
C GLN A 142 17.42 -1.06 14.78
N LEU A 143 17.83 -0.15 13.88
CA LEU A 143 17.89 -0.42 12.44
C LEU A 143 18.94 -1.49 12.11
N GLU A 144 20.11 -1.41 12.74
CA GLU A 144 21.14 -2.45 12.64
C GLU A 144 20.64 -3.81 13.13
N ASP A 145 19.95 -3.88 14.29
CA ASP A 145 19.32 -5.11 14.79
C ASP A 145 18.28 -5.66 13.79
N TRP A 146 17.40 -4.81 13.28
CA TRP A 146 16.40 -5.24 12.29
C TRP A 146 17.05 -5.76 11.01
N SER A 147 18.08 -5.08 10.49
CA SER A 147 18.82 -5.51 9.31
C SER A 147 19.55 -6.84 9.55
N ALA A 148 20.27 -6.97 10.67
CA ALA A 148 20.99 -8.20 11.03
C ALA A 148 20.07 -9.41 11.21
N ARG A 149 18.86 -9.19 11.76
CA ARG A 149 17.82 -10.23 11.87
C ARG A 149 17.06 -10.47 10.57
N GLY A 150 17.33 -9.70 9.52
CA GLY A 150 16.65 -9.76 8.23
C GLY A 150 15.19 -9.33 8.29
N VAL A 151 14.82 -8.43 9.20
CA VAL A 151 13.47 -7.84 9.30
C VAL A 151 13.23 -6.82 8.19
N ILE A 152 14.27 -6.08 7.82
CA ILE A 152 14.30 -5.05 6.80
C ILE A 152 15.46 -5.33 5.85
N GLU A 153 15.41 -4.81 4.63
CA GLU A 153 16.57 -4.77 3.75
C GLU A 153 17.59 -3.71 4.22
N PRO A 154 18.91 -3.94 4.06
CA PRO A 154 19.94 -3.03 4.56
C PRO A 154 19.81 -1.58 4.06
N THR A 155 19.29 -1.40 2.85
CA THR A 155 19.02 -0.09 2.24
C THR A 155 18.01 0.76 3.05
N VAL A 156 17.18 0.14 3.90
CA VAL A 156 16.33 0.88 4.84
C VAL A 156 17.17 1.62 5.88
N THR A 157 18.22 0.98 6.40
CA THR A 157 19.12 1.60 7.37
C THR A 157 19.79 2.82 6.75
N GLU A 158 20.33 2.68 5.53
CA GLU A 158 20.95 3.79 4.79
C GLU A 158 19.97 4.96 4.53
N ALA A 159 18.73 4.64 4.13
CA ALA A 159 17.72 5.65 3.85
C ALA A 159 17.33 6.44 5.11
N ILE A 160 17.12 5.75 6.24
CA ILE A 160 16.77 6.38 7.51
C ILE A 160 17.95 7.13 8.12
N GLU A 161 19.18 6.64 7.94
CA GLU A 161 20.41 7.36 8.32
C GLU A 161 20.50 8.71 7.62
N ARG A 162 20.22 8.80 6.31
CA ARG A 162 20.18 10.08 5.59
C ARG A 162 19.14 11.04 6.17
N VAL A 163 17.96 10.54 6.55
CA VAL A 163 16.93 11.38 7.21
C VAL A 163 17.40 11.86 8.59
N LEU A 164 18.11 11.02 9.35
CA LEU A 164 18.69 11.40 10.64
C LEU A 164 19.80 12.46 10.49
N GLU A 165 20.56 12.43 9.39
CA GLU A 165 21.58 13.43 9.07
C GLU A 165 20.98 14.75 8.57
N HIS A 166 19.73 14.73 8.10
CA HIS A 166 19.02 15.89 7.53
C HIS A 166 17.63 16.07 8.17
N PRO A 167 17.57 16.41 9.47
CA PRO A 167 16.30 16.53 10.19
C PRO A 167 15.37 17.62 9.62
N ASP A 168 15.89 18.60 8.91
CA ASP A 168 15.12 19.62 8.20
C ASP A 168 14.24 19.05 7.09
N TRP A 169 14.58 17.88 6.53
CA TRP A 169 13.79 17.19 5.50
C TRP A 169 12.41 16.74 6.01
N LEU A 170 12.26 16.48 7.32
CA LEU A 170 11.01 16.01 7.92
C LEU A 170 9.83 16.94 7.65
N ARG A 171 10.09 18.25 7.48
CA ARG A 171 9.09 19.28 7.17
C ARG A 171 8.61 19.26 5.73
N LEU A 172 9.29 18.54 4.84
CA LEU A 172 9.00 18.47 3.41
C LEU A 172 8.81 19.87 2.77
N PRO A 173 9.78 20.79 2.91
CA PRO A 173 9.62 22.15 2.41
C PRO A 173 9.30 22.16 0.90
N GLY A 174 8.26 22.91 0.52
CA GLY A 174 7.81 23.02 -0.88
C GLY A 174 6.91 21.90 -1.38
N TRP A 175 6.61 20.90 -0.54
CA TRP A 175 5.66 19.83 -0.85
C TRP A 175 4.35 20.01 -0.08
N THR A 176 3.26 19.53 -0.70
CA THR A 176 1.98 19.31 -0.04
C THR A 176 1.61 17.84 -0.20
N VAL A 177 1.57 17.10 0.90
CA VAL A 177 1.28 15.66 0.86
C VAL A 177 -0.22 15.46 0.87
N VAL A 178 -0.77 15.02 -0.27
CA VAL A 178 -2.17 14.66 -0.43
C VAL A 178 -2.36 13.23 0.06
N VAL A 179 -3.10 13.07 1.15
CA VAL A 179 -3.33 11.78 1.80
C VAL A 179 -4.74 11.29 1.45
N LEU A 180 -4.83 10.44 0.42
CA LEU A 180 -6.07 9.79 0.01
C LEU A 180 -6.38 8.64 0.98
N GLY A 181 -7.43 8.79 1.79
CA GLY A 181 -7.72 7.93 2.94
C GLY A 181 -7.02 8.40 4.21
N ALA A 182 -7.17 9.68 4.55
CA ALA A 182 -6.49 10.34 5.66
C ALA A 182 -6.72 9.73 7.05
N GLY A 183 -7.89 9.14 7.28
CA GLY A 183 -8.25 8.42 8.51
C GLY A 183 -7.77 6.96 8.53
N ALA A 184 -7.06 6.49 7.50
CA ALA A 184 -6.49 5.15 7.52
C ALA A 184 -5.37 5.05 8.56
N GLU A 185 -5.32 3.93 9.28
CA GLU A 185 -4.39 3.73 10.40
C GLU A 185 -2.89 3.77 9.99
N LEU A 186 -2.59 3.52 8.72
CA LEU A 186 -1.25 3.60 8.14
C LEU A 186 -1.00 4.89 7.35
N ALA A 187 -1.96 5.81 7.28
CA ALA A 187 -1.76 7.09 6.61
C ALA A 187 -0.76 7.96 7.42
N PRO A 188 0.28 8.52 6.80
CA PRO A 188 1.37 9.20 7.52
C PRO A 188 0.97 10.59 8.06
N LEU A 189 -0.30 10.98 7.99
CA LEU A 189 -0.82 12.30 8.34
C LEU A 189 -0.35 12.77 9.71
N GLY A 190 -0.47 11.91 10.74
CA GLY A 190 -0.07 12.27 12.10
C GLY A 190 1.43 12.56 12.23
N ALA A 191 2.29 11.76 11.59
CA ALA A 191 3.74 11.99 11.60
C ALA A 191 4.11 13.29 10.86
N LEU A 192 3.56 13.47 9.65
CA LEU A 192 3.80 14.65 8.81
C LEU A 192 3.37 15.95 9.50
N LEU A 193 2.19 15.98 10.12
CA LEU A 193 1.72 17.16 10.86
C LEU A 193 2.59 17.45 12.08
N ARG A 194 3.06 16.44 12.83
CA ARG A 194 3.99 16.67 13.96
C ARG A 194 5.34 17.24 13.53
N TRP A 195 5.82 16.87 12.35
CA TRP A 195 7.05 17.45 11.79
C TRP A 195 6.88 18.89 11.28
N GLY A 196 5.65 19.31 11.00
CA GLY A 196 5.34 20.65 10.48
C GLY A 196 5.11 20.70 8.97
N ALA A 197 4.79 19.58 8.33
CA ALA A 197 4.52 19.53 6.90
C ALA A 197 3.13 20.08 6.54
N ASN A 198 2.93 20.42 5.26
CA ASN A 198 1.62 20.68 4.68
C ASN A 198 0.98 19.37 4.22
N VAL A 199 -0.23 19.09 4.72
CA VAL A 199 -0.95 17.85 4.44
C VAL A 199 -2.35 18.20 3.93
N ALA A 200 -2.72 17.66 2.77
CA ALA A 200 -4.06 17.75 2.22
C ALA A 200 -4.80 16.43 2.43
N ALA A 201 -5.82 16.42 3.29
CA ALA A 201 -6.54 15.21 3.65
C ALA A 201 -7.76 15.01 2.75
N VAL A 202 -7.89 13.81 2.18
CA VAL A 202 -9.12 13.36 1.52
C VAL A 202 -9.61 12.12 2.26
N ASP A 203 -10.81 12.20 2.81
CA ASP A 203 -11.53 11.05 3.38
C ASP A 203 -13.04 11.27 3.26
N LEU A 204 -13.80 10.22 3.55
CA LEU A 204 -15.25 10.21 3.49
C LEU A 204 -15.87 11.33 4.34
N PRO A 205 -17.02 11.88 3.93
CA PRO A 205 -17.73 12.92 4.69
C PRO A 205 -18.41 12.33 5.93
N ARG A 206 -17.59 12.00 6.93
CA ARG A 206 -18.01 11.36 8.19
C ARG A 206 -17.42 12.14 9.35
N ARG A 207 -18.29 12.78 10.13
CA ARG A 207 -17.92 13.61 11.28
C ARG A 207 -16.88 12.97 12.21
N GLY A 208 -17.05 11.70 12.56
CA GLY A 208 -16.12 11.01 13.46
C GLY A 208 -14.69 10.82 12.91
N VAL A 209 -14.50 10.83 11.59
CA VAL A 209 -13.15 10.85 10.97
C VAL A 209 -12.56 12.25 11.12
N TRP A 210 -13.33 13.27 10.73
CA TRP A 210 -12.87 14.65 10.73
C TRP A 210 -12.66 15.24 12.13
N ASP A 211 -13.47 14.85 13.13
CA ASP A 211 -13.25 15.21 14.53
C ASP A 211 -11.81 14.82 14.97
N GLN A 212 -11.34 13.63 14.59
CA GLN A 212 -10.01 13.13 14.95
C GLN A 212 -8.90 13.81 14.16
N LEU A 213 -9.10 14.02 12.85
CA LEU A 213 -8.11 14.66 11.98
C LEU A 213 -7.90 16.14 12.35
N LEU A 214 -9.00 16.87 12.60
CA LEU A 214 -8.97 18.27 13.00
C LEU A 214 -8.33 18.46 14.38
N ALA A 215 -8.63 17.58 15.34
CA ALA A 215 -7.96 17.58 16.64
C ALA A 215 -6.46 17.33 16.50
N THR A 216 -6.07 16.32 15.70
CA THR A 216 -4.66 16.02 15.43
C THR A 216 -3.95 17.22 14.80
N ALA A 217 -4.58 17.88 13.83
CA ALA A 217 -4.00 19.05 13.18
C ALA A 217 -3.82 20.24 14.12
N ALA A 218 -4.84 20.58 14.91
CA ALA A 218 -4.80 21.71 15.84
C ALA A 218 -3.67 21.58 16.89
N GLU A 219 -3.43 20.35 17.37
CA GLU A 219 -2.39 20.03 18.37
C GLU A 219 -0.99 19.86 17.77
N SER A 220 -0.89 19.66 16.45
CA SER A 220 0.38 19.43 15.74
C SER A 220 1.03 20.75 15.29
N ALA A 221 2.17 20.66 14.61
CA ALA A 221 2.93 21.83 14.11
C ALA A 221 2.65 22.18 12.64
N GLY A 222 2.05 21.25 11.90
CA GLY A 222 1.82 21.38 10.46
C GLY A 222 0.49 22.03 10.10
N THR A 223 0.22 22.07 8.81
CA THR A 223 -1.01 22.63 8.24
C THR A 223 -1.83 21.52 7.59
N LEU A 224 -3.11 21.47 7.94
CA LEU A 224 -4.08 20.56 7.33
C LEU A 224 -4.99 21.33 6.37
N HIS A 225 -4.98 20.93 5.11
CA HIS A 225 -5.95 21.32 4.07
C HIS A 225 -7.03 20.24 3.97
N LEU A 226 -8.28 20.65 3.84
CA LEU A 226 -9.41 19.73 3.73
C LEU A 226 -10.49 20.29 2.80
N PRO A 227 -11.09 19.45 1.94
CA PRO A 227 -12.16 19.89 1.07
C PRO A 227 -13.45 20.04 1.88
N VAL A 228 -14.09 21.19 1.73
CA VAL A 228 -15.46 21.44 2.21
C VAL A 228 -16.33 21.85 1.03
N ALA A 229 -17.62 21.49 1.05
CA ALA A 229 -18.53 21.99 0.02
C ALA A 229 -18.61 23.53 0.10
N ALA A 230 -18.43 24.23 -1.03
CA ALA A 230 -18.36 25.70 -1.06
C ALA A 230 -19.61 26.39 -0.48
N THR A 231 -20.77 25.72 -0.50
CA THR A 231 -22.01 26.23 0.12
C THR A 231 -21.94 26.33 1.64
N ALA A 232 -21.05 25.56 2.30
CA ALA A 232 -20.88 25.59 3.76
C ALA A 232 -20.03 26.78 4.24
N GLU A 233 -19.16 27.33 3.38
CA GLU A 233 -18.25 28.43 3.74
C GLU A 233 -18.98 29.77 3.95
N GLN A 234 -20.12 29.96 3.27
CA GLN A 234 -20.91 31.20 3.28
C GLN A 234 -21.61 31.47 4.64
N ASP A 235 -21.70 30.46 5.52
CA ASP A 235 -22.42 30.56 6.80
C ASP A 235 -21.53 30.96 8.00
N GLY A 236 -20.25 31.28 7.78
CA GLY A 236 -19.30 31.73 8.81
C GLY A 236 -18.75 30.58 9.66
N LEU A 237 -17.45 30.28 9.52
CA LEU A 237 -16.69 29.17 10.16
C LEU A 237 -17.58 28.08 10.80
N PRO A 238 -18.26 27.26 9.97
CA PRO A 238 -19.22 26.24 10.42
C PRO A 238 -18.53 25.15 11.26
N ASP A 239 -19.32 24.24 11.84
CA ASP A 239 -18.82 22.94 12.33
C ASP A 239 -18.09 22.23 11.16
N LEU A 240 -16.78 22.45 11.06
CA LEU A 240 -15.95 21.96 9.95
C LEU A 240 -16.05 20.44 9.85
N ALA A 241 -16.08 19.74 10.98
CA ALA A 241 -16.17 18.29 11.01
C ALA A 241 -17.47 17.76 10.37
N ALA A 242 -18.55 18.54 10.41
CA ALA A 242 -19.83 18.17 9.80
C ALA A 242 -19.86 18.36 8.27
N HIS A 243 -19.00 19.22 7.72
CA HIS A 243 -19.00 19.61 6.30
C HIS A 243 -17.76 19.16 5.53
N ALA A 244 -16.75 18.66 6.25
CA ALA A 244 -15.51 18.19 5.68
C ALA A 244 -15.64 16.84 4.98
N GLY A 245 -14.85 16.68 3.93
CA GLY A 245 -14.60 15.42 3.26
C GLY A 245 -15.49 15.17 2.05
N LEU A 246 -15.07 14.16 1.29
CA LEU A 246 -15.63 13.85 0.00
C LEU A 246 -15.41 12.37 -0.31
N ASP A 247 -16.41 11.71 -0.88
CA ASP A 247 -16.24 10.33 -1.34
C ASP A 247 -15.40 10.31 -2.62
N LEU A 248 -14.15 9.86 -2.50
CA LEU A 248 -13.21 9.72 -3.60
C LEU A 248 -13.78 8.92 -4.79
N VAL A 249 -14.60 7.90 -4.51
CA VAL A 249 -15.20 7.04 -5.56
C VAL A 249 -16.28 7.79 -6.35
N ALA A 250 -16.94 8.75 -5.73
CA ALA A 250 -18.02 9.54 -6.34
C ALA A 250 -17.51 10.83 -7.01
N HIS A 251 -16.42 11.42 -6.52
CA HIS A 251 -16.04 12.79 -6.87
C HIS A 251 -14.59 12.93 -7.38
N VAL A 252 -14.13 12.00 -8.22
CA VAL A 252 -12.77 12.04 -8.81
C VAL A 252 -12.43 13.39 -9.45
N PRO A 253 -13.27 14.00 -10.32
CA PRO A 253 -12.95 15.30 -10.91
C PRO A 253 -12.75 16.40 -9.85
N ALA A 254 -13.68 16.51 -8.89
CA ALA A 254 -13.62 17.53 -7.85
C ALA A 254 -12.40 17.37 -6.93
N VAL A 255 -12.03 16.14 -6.55
CA VAL A 255 -10.78 15.90 -5.79
C VAL A 255 -9.56 16.32 -6.60
N ALA A 256 -9.50 15.96 -7.89
CA ALA A 256 -8.35 16.29 -8.72
C ALA A 256 -8.18 17.80 -8.91
N ASP A 257 -9.26 18.53 -9.17
CA ASP A 257 -9.22 19.98 -9.37
C ASP A 257 -8.92 20.72 -8.06
N TRP A 258 -9.43 20.24 -6.92
CA TRP A 258 -9.04 20.77 -5.61
C TRP A 258 -7.54 20.57 -5.35
N VAL A 259 -6.99 19.38 -5.66
CA VAL A 259 -5.55 19.10 -5.53
C VAL A 259 -4.71 19.97 -6.48
N ASP A 260 -5.19 20.23 -7.69
CA ASP A 260 -4.50 21.08 -8.68
C ASP A 260 -4.30 22.51 -8.15
N GLY A 261 -5.29 23.03 -7.41
CA GLY A 261 -5.28 24.36 -6.80
C GLY A 261 -4.43 24.49 -5.53
N LEU A 262 -3.89 23.39 -4.98
CA LEU A 262 -3.04 23.45 -3.79
C LEU A 262 -1.68 24.08 -4.07
N GLU A 263 -1.19 24.85 -3.09
CA GLU A 263 0.16 25.40 -3.10
C GLU A 263 1.23 24.30 -2.94
N GLY A 264 2.43 24.58 -3.46
CA GLY A 264 3.55 23.63 -3.43
C GLY A 264 3.37 22.45 -4.40
N ARG A 265 4.34 21.54 -4.40
CA ARG A 265 4.32 20.35 -5.27
C ARG A 265 3.45 19.26 -4.62
N PRO A 266 2.41 18.73 -5.29
CA PRO A 266 1.55 17.72 -4.68
C PRO A 266 2.23 16.35 -4.68
N VAL A 267 2.09 15.62 -3.56
CA VAL A 267 2.45 14.20 -3.45
C VAL A 267 1.18 13.41 -3.20
N LEU A 268 0.69 12.67 -4.19
CA LEU A 268 -0.52 11.86 -4.04
C LEU A 268 -0.21 10.52 -3.39
N GLY A 269 -0.42 10.45 -2.08
CA GLY A 269 -0.30 9.24 -1.28
C GLY A 269 -1.60 8.45 -1.20
N THR A 270 -1.60 7.21 -1.67
CA THR A 270 -2.79 6.34 -1.64
C THR A 270 -2.76 5.40 -0.43
N TYR A 271 -3.54 5.74 0.61
CA TYR A 271 -3.65 4.99 1.86
C TYR A 271 -5.06 4.42 2.10
N ALA A 272 -6.03 4.85 1.29
CA ALA A 272 -7.41 4.41 1.35
C ALA A 272 -7.51 2.88 1.29
N TYR A 273 -8.34 2.35 2.18
CA TYR A 273 -8.60 0.93 2.31
C TYR A 273 -10.09 0.69 2.47
N ALA A 274 -10.59 -0.34 1.82
CA ALA A 274 -11.93 -0.84 2.04
C ALA A 274 -11.96 -2.38 1.94
N ASP A 275 -13.05 -3.01 2.37
CA ASP A 275 -13.20 -4.46 2.29
C ASP A 275 -13.81 -4.86 0.93
N GLY A 276 -13.34 -5.97 0.38
CA GLY A 276 -13.91 -6.57 -0.83
C GLY A 276 -13.80 -5.67 -2.06
N ALA A 277 -14.87 -5.63 -2.87
CA ALA A 277 -14.88 -4.92 -4.15
C ALA A 277 -14.66 -3.40 -4.01
N GLN A 278 -15.07 -2.82 -2.88
CA GLN A 278 -14.89 -1.39 -2.61
C GLN A 278 -13.41 -1.00 -2.59
N HIS A 279 -12.50 -1.90 -2.19
CA HIS A 279 -11.06 -1.63 -2.21
C HIS A 279 -10.54 -1.40 -3.64
N VAL A 280 -11.05 -2.19 -4.59
CA VAL A 280 -10.70 -2.03 -6.00
C VAL A 280 -11.22 -0.68 -6.49
N LYS A 281 -12.49 -0.36 -6.21
CA LYS A 281 -13.12 0.91 -6.61
C LYS A 281 -12.37 2.13 -6.09
N VAL A 282 -12.05 2.18 -4.80
CA VAL A 282 -11.31 3.32 -4.21
C VAL A 282 -9.88 3.41 -4.72
N THR A 283 -9.23 2.28 -5.04
CA THR A 283 -7.90 2.28 -5.65
C THR A 283 -7.95 2.80 -7.09
N VAL A 284 -8.97 2.42 -7.87
CA VAL A 284 -9.18 2.94 -9.22
C VAL A 284 -9.50 4.44 -9.20
N ALA A 285 -10.31 4.88 -8.23
CA ALA A 285 -10.61 6.30 -8.05
C ALA A 285 -9.34 7.11 -7.73
N ALA A 286 -8.50 6.63 -6.80
CA ALA A 286 -7.20 7.23 -6.51
C ALA A 286 -6.27 7.26 -7.75
N ASP A 287 -6.25 6.18 -8.54
CA ASP A 287 -5.49 6.13 -9.78
C ASP A 287 -5.99 7.15 -10.81
N ALA A 288 -7.32 7.29 -10.96
CA ALA A 288 -7.93 8.27 -11.86
C ALA A 288 -7.64 9.72 -11.42
N VAL A 289 -7.72 10.02 -10.11
CA VAL A 289 -7.27 11.32 -9.57
C VAL A 289 -5.79 11.55 -9.91
N SER A 290 -4.93 10.56 -9.68
CA SER A 290 -3.50 10.70 -9.95
C SER A 290 -3.18 10.98 -11.42
N GLN A 291 -3.93 10.39 -12.35
CA GLN A 291 -3.78 10.64 -13.77
C GLN A 291 -4.25 12.03 -14.16
N ARG A 292 -5.40 12.48 -13.63
CA ARG A 292 -5.93 13.83 -13.91
C ARG A 292 -4.98 14.91 -13.36
N VAL A 293 -4.53 14.77 -12.11
CA VAL A 293 -3.58 15.72 -11.51
C VAL A 293 -2.26 15.74 -12.27
N ARG A 294 -1.69 14.58 -12.66
CA ARG A 294 -0.43 14.55 -13.42
C ARG A 294 -0.53 15.14 -14.82
N ALA A 295 -1.73 15.22 -15.39
CA ALA A 295 -1.94 15.86 -16.69
C ALA A 295 -1.77 17.39 -16.63
N THR A 296 -2.01 18.01 -15.46
CA THR A 296 -1.88 19.46 -15.24
C THR A 296 -0.65 19.83 -14.40
N ARG A 297 -0.30 19.00 -13.41
CA ARG A 297 0.83 19.13 -12.49
C ARG A 297 1.95 18.14 -12.84
N SER A 298 2.79 18.51 -13.80
CA SER A 298 3.98 17.70 -14.16
C SER A 298 5.00 17.53 -13.02
N ASP A 299 4.91 18.38 -11.99
CA ASP A 299 5.73 18.37 -10.78
C ASP A 299 5.18 17.44 -9.68
N ALA A 300 4.01 16.81 -9.89
CA ALA A 300 3.37 15.91 -8.95
C ALA A 300 4.16 14.62 -8.75
N ALA A 301 4.22 14.16 -7.51
CA ALA A 301 4.78 12.86 -7.13
C ALA A 301 3.67 11.89 -6.67
N LEU A 302 3.97 10.60 -6.69
CA LEU A 302 3.06 9.56 -6.19
C LEU A 302 3.67 8.82 -5.01
N ALA A 303 2.84 8.41 -4.05
CA ALA A 303 3.27 7.64 -2.90
C ALA A 303 2.36 6.43 -2.62
N TYR A 304 2.96 5.28 -2.34
CA TYR A 304 2.26 4.02 -2.11
C TYR A 304 2.93 3.19 -1.01
N LEU A 305 2.11 2.45 -0.27
CA LEU A 305 2.57 1.37 0.61
C LEU A 305 2.26 0.03 -0.05
N ALA A 306 3.31 -0.63 -0.56
CA ALA A 306 3.20 -1.99 -1.02
C ALA A 306 2.94 -2.91 0.18
N THR A 307 2.01 -3.86 -0.01
CA THR A 307 1.72 -4.86 1.03
C THR A 307 2.86 -5.87 1.09
N PRO A 308 3.30 -6.31 2.28
CA PRO A 308 4.35 -7.33 2.39
C PRO A 308 3.79 -8.72 2.10
N THR A 309 2.45 -8.85 2.00
CA THR A 309 1.74 -10.10 1.72
C THR A 309 1.35 -10.22 0.24
N ASP A 310 2.31 -9.94 -0.64
CA ASP A 310 2.21 -10.12 -2.08
C ASP A 310 3.33 -11.05 -2.58
N ALA A 311 3.37 -11.32 -3.88
CA ALA A 311 4.51 -11.97 -4.53
C ALA A 311 5.56 -10.93 -4.98
N PHE A 312 6.79 -11.09 -4.53
CA PHE A 312 7.93 -10.21 -4.85
C PHE A 312 9.08 -11.00 -5.45
N VAL A 313 9.77 -10.41 -6.43
CA VAL A 313 11.13 -10.82 -6.76
C VAL A 313 12.03 -10.26 -5.67
N VAL A 314 12.94 -11.09 -5.16
CA VAL A 314 13.82 -10.73 -4.04
C VAL A 314 15.29 -10.93 -4.44
N PRO A 315 16.21 -10.15 -3.87
CA PRO A 315 17.63 -10.25 -4.19
C PRO A 315 18.23 -11.58 -3.71
N ALA A 316 19.35 -12.00 -4.31
CA ALA A 316 20.05 -13.25 -3.98
C ALA A 316 20.42 -13.33 -2.48
N GLU A 317 20.80 -12.21 -1.88
CA GLU A 317 21.16 -12.11 -0.46
C GLU A 317 19.98 -12.46 0.46
N ALA A 318 18.74 -12.19 0.03
CA ALA A 318 17.55 -12.61 0.76
C ALA A 318 17.33 -14.13 0.67
N VAL A 319 17.62 -14.72 -0.49
CA VAL A 319 17.58 -16.18 -0.72
C VAL A 319 18.64 -16.89 0.14
N GLU A 320 19.88 -16.41 0.11
CA GLU A 320 20.99 -16.93 0.91
C GLU A 320 20.68 -16.88 2.41
N ALA A 321 20.20 -15.74 2.91
CA ALA A 321 19.81 -15.59 4.31
C ALA A 321 18.69 -16.57 4.71
N SER A 322 17.70 -16.78 3.83
CA SER A 322 16.62 -17.75 4.07
C SER A 322 17.11 -19.19 4.08
N VAL A 323 18.00 -19.56 3.16
CA VAL A 323 18.61 -20.90 3.10
C VAL A 323 19.42 -21.15 4.37
N ALA A 324 20.26 -20.20 4.78
CA ALA A 324 21.03 -20.27 6.02
C ALA A 324 20.11 -20.41 7.25
N ALA A 325 19.04 -19.61 7.32
CA ALA A 325 18.05 -19.71 8.40
C ALA A 325 17.38 -21.09 8.44
N TYR A 326 17.09 -21.69 7.28
CA TYR A 326 16.53 -23.05 7.20
C TYR A 326 17.53 -24.13 7.60
N GLU A 327 18.82 -23.94 7.39
CA GLU A 327 19.84 -24.93 7.75
C GLU A 327 20.25 -24.85 9.22
N ALA A 328 20.29 -23.63 9.76
CA ALA A 328 20.59 -23.32 11.15
C ALA A 328 19.46 -23.67 12.14
N ARG A 329 18.29 -24.13 11.67
CA ARG A 329 17.18 -24.54 12.56
C ARG A 329 17.64 -25.53 13.63
N SER A 330 17.11 -25.36 14.84
CA SER A 330 17.45 -26.19 16.00
C SER A 330 17.18 -27.67 15.76
N GLY A 331 17.95 -28.54 16.44
CA GLY A 331 17.75 -30.00 16.37
C GLY A 331 16.32 -30.41 16.70
N THR A 332 15.71 -29.79 17.71
CA THR A 332 14.31 -30.00 18.09
C THR A 332 13.33 -29.60 16.98
N ALA A 333 13.55 -28.47 16.30
CA ALA A 333 12.73 -28.05 15.16
C ALA A 333 12.87 -29.01 13.96
N LYS A 334 14.07 -29.56 13.72
CA LYS A 334 14.31 -30.58 12.68
C LYS A 334 13.58 -31.90 13.00
N VAL A 335 13.56 -32.32 14.27
CA VAL A 335 12.88 -33.55 14.72
C VAL A 335 11.36 -33.39 14.69
N LEU A 336 10.80 -32.31 15.24
CA LEU A 336 9.35 -32.06 15.25
C LEU A 336 8.79 -31.70 13.86
N GLY A 337 9.61 -31.07 13.01
CA GLY A 337 9.18 -30.66 11.67
C GLY A 337 8.95 -31.83 10.71
N ARG A 338 9.68 -32.95 10.86
CA ARG A 338 9.55 -34.12 9.99
C ARG A 338 8.15 -34.77 10.06
N PRO A 339 7.62 -35.14 11.25
CA PRO A 339 6.26 -35.64 11.38
C PRO A 339 5.20 -34.67 10.82
N LEU A 340 5.30 -33.38 11.14
CA LEU A 340 4.34 -32.37 10.67
C LEU A 340 4.35 -32.23 9.14
N ARG A 341 5.53 -32.26 8.52
CA ARG A 341 5.68 -32.24 7.07
C ARG A 341 5.11 -33.52 6.44
N THR A 342 5.38 -34.70 7.01
CA THR A 342 4.85 -35.97 6.50
C THR A 342 3.33 -36.04 6.62
N LEU A 343 2.77 -35.72 7.78
CA LEU A 343 1.31 -35.76 8.04
C LEU A 343 0.54 -34.75 7.18
N SER A 344 1.16 -33.62 6.83
CA SER A 344 0.56 -32.62 5.95
C SER A 344 0.75 -32.91 4.45
N GLY A 345 1.32 -34.07 4.07
CA GLY A 345 1.62 -34.37 2.67
C GLY A 345 2.65 -33.41 2.06
N GLY A 346 3.60 -32.93 2.87
CA GLY A 346 4.64 -32.00 2.47
C GLY A 346 4.20 -30.54 2.40
N ARG A 347 2.98 -30.20 2.85
CA ARG A 347 2.42 -28.85 2.73
C ARG A 347 2.95 -27.86 3.78
N LEU A 348 3.27 -28.32 4.98
CA LEU A 348 3.79 -27.49 6.06
C LEU A 348 5.32 -27.43 6.05
N LEU A 349 5.87 -26.33 6.57
CA LEU A 349 7.31 -26.14 6.80
C LEU A 349 8.17 -26.35 5.54
N LYS A 350 7.66 -25.90 4.39
CA LYS A 350 8.39 -25.86 3.12
C LYS A 350 9.47 -24.78 3.22
N ARG A 351 10.65 -25.03 2.62
CA ARG A 351 11.67 -23.98 2.42
C ARG A 351 11.04 -22.79 1.70
N ASN A 352 11.46 -21.57 2.02
CA ASN A 352 11.00 -20.38 1.31
C ASN A 352 11.48 -20.39 -0.15
N TYR A 353 12.76 -20.74 -0.35
CA TYR A 353 13.38 -20.86 -1.66
C TYR A 353 14.09 -22.21 -1.85
N ALA A 354 14.31 -22.57 -3.11
CA ALA A 354 15.36 -23.51 -3.46
C ALA A 354 16.73 -22.82 -3.30
N PRO A 355 17.80 -23.55 -2.93
CA PRO A 355 19.15 -23.01 -2.93
C PRO A 355 19.58 -22.51 -4.32
N ASP A 356 20.48 -21.54 -4.36
CA ASP A 356 21.15 -21.01 -5.55
C ASP A 356 20.23 -20.39 -6.62
N VAL A 357 18.97 -20.08 -6.27
CA VAL A 357 18.05 -19.35 -7.15
C VAL A 357 18.35 -17.84 -7.09
N ASP A 358 18.58 -17.23 -8.24
CA ASP A 358 18.82 -15.80 -8.40
C ASP A 358 18.17 -15.26 -9.69
N PRO A 359 17.26 -14.26 -9.60
CA PRO A 359 16.67 -13.73 -8.37
C PRO A 359 15.64 -14.70 -7.77
N GLY A 360 15.37 -14.57 -6.47
CA GLY A 360 14.35 -15.35 -5.77
C GLY A 360 12.93 -14.82 -6.01
N ILE A 361 11.90 -15.63 -5.71
CA ILE A 361 10.51 -15.17 -5.68
C ILE A 361 9.88 -15.53 -4.33
N CYS A 362 9.64 -14.51 -3.52
CA CYS A 362 8.93 -14.65 -2.26
C CYS A 362 7.43 -14.65 -2.51
N ASP A 363 6.78 -15.80 -2.31
CA ASP A 363 5.31 -15.90 -2.32
C ASP A 363 4.76 -15.73 -0.91
N ALA A 364 4.51 -14.47 -0.54
CA ALA A 364 3.93 -14.08 0.73
C ALA A 364 2.41 -13.82 0.65
N LEU A 365 1.75 -14.25 -0.44
CA LEU A 365 0.31 -14.08 -0.59
C LEU A 365 -0.47 -14.80 0.52
N VAL A 366 -1.43 -14.09 1.11
CA VAL A 366 -2.26 -14.62 2.21
C VAL A 366 -3.69 -14.86 1.71
N PRO A 367 -4.18 -16.12 1.65
CA PRO A 367 -5.52 -16.43 1.12
C PRO A 367 -6.66 -15.66 1.81
N GLN A 368 -6.50 -15.38 3.11
CA GLN A 368 -7.51 -14.69 3.93
C GLN A 368 -7.71 -13.22 3.55
N GLN A 369 -6.75 -12.59 2.84
CA GLN A 369 -6.92 -11.23 2.32
C GLN A 369 -7.88 -11.19 1.11
N GLY A 370 -7.92 -12.27 0.34
CA GLY A 370 -8.80 -12.44 -0.81
C GLY A 370 -8.33 -11.74 -2.10
N PRO A 371 -8.98 -12.04 -3.24
CA PRO A 371 -8.55 -11.59 -4.56
C PRO A 371 -8.66 -10.06 -4.76
N ASN A 372 -9.67 -9.42 -4.16
CA ASN A 372 -9.88 -7.98 -4.33
C ASN A 372 -8.80 -7.15 -3.64
N TYR A 373 -8.31 -7.60 -2.47
CA TYR A 373 -7.17 -6.98 -1.80
C TYR A 373 -5.90 -7.12 -2.64
N ALA A 374 -5.62 -8.34 -3.14
CA ALA A 374 -4.46 -8.60 -3.97
C ALA A 374 -4.47 -7.75 -5.25
N LEU A 375 -5.61 -7.65 -5.92
CA LEU A 375 -5.76 -6.80 -7.11
C LEU A 375 -5.57 -5.31 -6.78
N ALA A 376 -6.23 -4.81 -5.73
CA ALA A 376 -6.09 -3.40 -5.32
C ALA A 376 -4.62 -3.05 -5.02
N LYS A 377 -3.91 -3.90 -4.28
CA LYS A 377 -2.48 -3.70 -4.00
C LYS A 377 -1.60 -3.85 -5.23
N ARG A 378 -1.98 -4.72 -6.16
CA ARG A 378 -1.27 -4.85 -7.43
C ARG A 378 -1.44 -3.63 -8.34
N LEU A 379 -2.61 -3.00 -8.34
CA LEU A 379 -2.85 -1.75 -9.09
C LEU A 379 -1.93 -0.62 -8.62
N GLN A 380 -1.74 -0.48 -7.30
CA GLN A 380 -0.81 0.51 -6.73
C GLN A 380 0.64 0.27 -7.21
N ARG A 381 1.09 -0.99 -7.22
CA ARG A 381 2.43 -1.37 -7.74
C ARG A 381 2.57 -1.14 -9.24
N TRP A 382 1.54 -1.48 -10.02
CA TRP A 382 1.54 -1.23 -11.46
C TRP A 382 1.61 0.25 -11.77
N ARG A 383 0.82 1.10 -11.10
CA ARG A 383 0.89 2.55 -11.29
C ARG A 383 2.26 3.10 -10.91
N ALA A 384 2.83 2.66 -9.80
CA ALA A 384 4.19 3.07 -9.43
C ALA A 384 5.21 2.72 -10.53
N THR A 385 5.13 1.50 -11.08
CA THR A 385 6.00 1.03 -12.16
C THR A 385 5.84 1.84 -13.44
N THR A 386 4.61 2.11 -13.88
CA THR A 386 4.37 2.87 -15.11
C THR A 386 4.70 4.35 -14.94
N ALA A 387 4.32 4.97 -13.80
CA ALA A 387 4.61 6.37 -13.54
C ALA A 387 6.11 6.65 -13.46
N ARG A 388 6.92 5.75 -12.85
CA ARG A 388 8.39 5.87 -12.88
C ARG A 388 8.94 5.78 -14.30
N ALA A 389 8.45 4.85 -15.11
CA ALA A 389 8.84 4.74 -16.52
C ALA A 389 8.47 5.99 -17.34
N GLU A 390 7.42 6.71 -16.93
CA GLU A 390 7.01 8.01 -17.47
C GLU A 390 7.80 9.20 -16.88
N GLY A 391 8.79 8.96 -16.01
CA GLY A 391 9.64 10.00 -15.40
C GLY A 391 9.03 10.70 -14.17
N THR A 392 7.92 10.19 -13.64
CA THR A 392 7.31 10.73 -12.40
C THR A 392 8.06 10.24 -11.17
N LEU A 393 8.27 11.15 -10.22
CA LEU A 393 8.82 10.79 -8.91
C LEU A 393 7.82 9.92 -8.15
N VAL A 394 8.24 8.73 -7.74
CA VAL A 394 7.39 7.79 -6.99
C VAL A 394 8.12 7.25 -5.77
N SER A 395 7.48 7.41 -4.61
CA SER A 395 7.81 6.72 -3.36
C SER A 395 6.94 5.46 -3.24
N LEU A 396 7.51 4.28 -3.44
CA LEU A 396 6.82 3.01 -3.17
C LEU A 396 7.71 2.17 -2.28
N ASN A 397 7.25 1.94 -1.05
CA ASN A 397 7.97 1.17 -0.04
C ASN A 397 7.13 -0.02 0.42
N VAL A 398 7.77 -1.17 0.62
CA VAL A 398 7.13 -2.36 1.21
C VAL A 398 6.96 -2.11 2.71
N ALA A 399 5.71 -1.96 3.14
CA ALA A 399 5.38 -1.78 4.55
C ALA A 399 5.30 -3.14 5.27
N PRO A 400 5.64 -3.24 6.57
CA PRO A 400 5.62 -4.50 7.30
C PRO A 400 4.23 -4.99 7.61
N SER A 401 4.12 -6.28 7.96
CA SER A 401 2.88 -6.80 8.55
C SER A 401 2.63 -6.06 9.85
N THR A 402 1.47 -5.41 9.94
CA THR A 402 1.17 -4.46 11.03
C THR A 402 -0.10 -4.85 11.77
N ARG A 403 -0.13 -4.73 13.10
CA ARG A 403 -1.29 -5.05 13.96
C ARG A 403 -2.40 -3.98 13.88
N THR A 404 -2.86 -3.66 12.67
CA THR A 404 -3.95 -2.71 12.46
C THR A 404 -5.29 -3.26 12.94
N ARG A 405 -6.21 -2.37 13.28
CA ARG A 405 -7.60 -2.72 13.60
C ARG A 405 -8.27 -3.50 12.48
N SER A 406 -8.00 -3.17 11.21
CA SER A 406 -8.56 -3.89 10.05
C SER A 406 -8.10 -5.35 10.00
N VAL A 407 -6.83 -5.63 10.30
CA VAL A 407 -6.29 -7.00 10.34
C VAL A 407 -6.79 -7.76 11.56
N LEU A 408 -6.81 -7.13 12.73
CA LEU A 408 -7.18 -7.77 13.99
C LEU A 408 -8.66 -8.20 14.05
N LYS A 409 -9.54 -7.64 13.18
CA LYS A 409 -10.92 -8.13 13.01
C LYS A 409 -10.97 -9.58 12.51
N ASN A 410 -9.97 -10.03 11.76
CA ASN A 410 -9.89 -11.42 11.31
C ASN A 410 -9.16 -12.27 12.36
N ARG A 411 -9.90 -13.10 13.09
CA ARG A 411 -9.36 -13.95 14.17
C ARG A 411 -8.20 -14.85 13.75
N VAL A 412 -8.21 -15.35 12.51
CA VAL A 412 -7.14 -16.22 12.00
C VAL A 412 -5.86 -15.43 11.79
N LEU A 413 -5.95 -14.23 11.21
CA LEU A 413 -4.81 -13.34 11.01
C LEU A 413 -4.28 -12.80 12.33
N ALA A 414 -5.16 -12.37 13.24
CA ALA A 414 -4.76 -11.91 14.57
C ALA A 414 -3.95 -12.97 15.32
N ALA A 415 -4.43 -14.22 15.34
CA ALA A 415 -3.71 -15.33 15.95
C ALA A 415 -2.40 -15.65 15.21
N ALA A 416 -2.40 -15.63 13.87
CA ALA A 416 -1.17 -15.83 13.10
C ALA A 416 -0.10 -14.79 13.47
N TYR A 417 -0.49 -13.52 13.60
CA TYR A 417 0.42 -12.42 13.94
C TYR A 417 0.96 -12.53 15.37
N ALA A 418 0.17 -13.06 16.31
CA ALA A 418 0.65 -13.37 17.65
C ALA A 418 1.74 -14.46 17.63
N GLY A 419 1.63 -15.47 16.76
CA GLY A 419 2.60 -16.55 16.64
C GLY A 419 3.76 -16.30 15.66
N ALA A 420 3.70 -15.23 14.86
CA ALA A 420 4.59 -14.99 13.73
C ALA A 420 6.08 -14.90 14.11
N HIS A 421 6.39 -14.32 15.27
CA HIS A 421 7.75 -14.20 15.79
C HIS A 421 8.47 -15.55 15.94
N ARG A 422 7.74 -16.66 16.13
CA ARG A 422 8.32 -18.02 16.19
C ARG A 422 8.89 -18.51 14.85
N PHE A 423 8.56 -17.81 13.78
CA PHE A 423 9.04 -18.09 12.42
C PHE A 423 9.96 -16.98 11.90
N GLY A 424 10.46 -16.11 12.79
CA GLY A 424 11.36 -15.01 12.42
C GLY A 424 10.65 -13.82 11.78
N ILE A 425 9.32 -13.72 11.92
CA ILE A 425 8.53 -12.62 11.36
C ILE A 425 8.23 -11.59 12.45
N GLU A 426 8.68 -10.36 12.24
CA GLU A 426 8.35 -9.22 13.09
C GLU A 426 7.05 -8.58 12.60
N VAL A 427 6.05 -8.54 13.48
CA VAL A 427 4.80 -7.82 13.23
C VAL A 427 4.85 -6.50 13.98
N PHE A 428 4.76 -5.40 13.23
CA PHE A 428 4.95 -4.05 13.74
C PHE A 428 3.66 -3.52 14.37
N GLU A 429 3.82 -2.56 15.27
CA GLU A 429 2.72 -1.73 15.74
C GLU A 429 2.40 -0.65 14.69
N PRO A 430 1.13 -0.21 14.59
CA PRO A 430 0.74 0.82 13.63
C PRO A 430 1.56 2.11 13.75
N ALA A 431 1.82 2.57 14.98
CA ALA A 431 2.61 3.78 15.22
C ALA A 431 4.04 3.66 14.69
N THR A 432 4.70 2.50 14.87
CA THR A 432 6.05 2.25 14.34
C THR A 432 6.04 2.31 12.82
N THR A 433 5.08 1.60 12.21
CA THR A 433 4.96 1.54 10.74
C THR A 433 4.66 2.90 10.14
N ASN A 434 3.75 3.65 10.76
CA ASN A 434 3.35 4.98 10.31
C ASN A 434 4.55 5.93 10.21
N VAL A 435 5.33 6.05 11.29
CA VAL A 435 6.49 6.93 11.32
C VAL A 435 7.60 6.43 10.40
N LEU A 436 7.89 5.13 10.40
CA LEU A 436 8.95 4.58 9.55
C LEU A 436 8.65 4.76 8.06
N MET A 437 7.41 4.49 7.63
CA MET A 437 7.01 4.68 6.23
C MET A 437 6.92 6.16 5.85
N ALA A 438 6.53 7.04 6.77
CA ALA A 438 6.58 8.48 6.56
C ALA A 438 8.03 8.98 6.39
N ALA A 439 8.98 8.44 7.16
CA ALA A 439 10.40 8.78 7.02
C ALA A 439 10.98 8.29 5.68
N LEU A 440 10.57 7.11 5.20
CA LEU A 440 10.95 6.66 3.85
C LEU A 440 10.35 7.53 2.75
N LEU A 441 9.09 7.97 2.90
CA LEU A 441 8.50 8.97 2.00
C LEU A 441 9.34 10.27 1.98
N VAL A 442 9.75 10.76 3.15
CA VAL A 442 10.62 11.94 3.27
C VAL A 442 11.94 11.74 2.54
N HIS A 443 12.59 10.61 2.75
CA HIS A 443 13.81 10.23 2.05
C HIS A 443 13.61 10.26 0.54
N ASP A 444 12.59 9.58 0.03
CA ASP A 444 12.36 9.41 -1.40
C ASP A 444 12.05 10.75 -2.08
N LEU A 445 11.30 11.65 -1.44
CA LEU A 445 11.01 12.98 -1.99
C LEU A 445 12.26 13.87 -2.10
N HIS A 446 13.26 13.68 -1.21
CA HIS A 446 14.52 14.44 -1.22
C HIS A 446 15.63 13.78 -2.06
N THR A 447 15.46 12.50 -2.42
CA THR A 447 16.44 11.72 -3.17
C THR A 447 15.93 11.30 -4.55
N ALA A 448 14.89 11.97 -5.06
CA ALA A 448 14.29 11.72 -6.38
C ALA A 448 13.73 10.28 -6.57
N GLY A 449 13.22 9.69 -5.49
CA GLY A 449 12.62 8.35 -5.49
C GLY A 449 13.59 7.22 -5.13
N GLY A 450 14.78 7.56 -4.61
CA GLY A 450 15.83 6.61 -4.27
C GLY A 450 16.79 6.33 -5.43
N PRO A 451 17.70 5.35 -5.30
CA PRO A 451 18.67 5.02 -6.34
C PRO A 451 17.97 4.49 -7.61
N GLU A 452 18.46 4.93 -8.78
CA GLU A 452 18.01 4.34 -10.05
C GLU A 452 18.38 2.86 -10.12
N ARG A 453 17.42 2.03 -10.57
CA ARG A 453 17.59 0.59 -10.74
C ARG A 453 17.18 0.18 -12.14
N GLU A 454 17.86 -0.84 -12.68
CA GLU A 454 17.63 -1.34 -14.04
C GLU A 454 16.28 -2.04 -14.18
N HIS A 455 15.81 -2.70 -13.11
CA HIS A 455 14.57 -3.47 -13.14
C HIS A 455 13.56 -2.95 -12.10
N PRO A 456 12.26 -2.85 -12.44
CA PRO A 456 11.21 -2.45 -11.48
C PRO A 456 11.24 -3.17 -10.12
N TRP A 457 11.47 -4.50 -10.08
CA TRP A 457 11.48 -5.22 -8.82
C TRP A 457 12.63 -4.83 -7.89
N GLN A 458 13.76 -4.39 -8.44
CA GLN A 458 14.89 -3.91 -7.64
C GLN A 458 14.51 -2.61 -6.90
N GLN A 459 13.67 -1.77 -7.52
CA GLN A 459 13.13 -0.58 -6.86
C GLN A 459 12.11 -0.92 -5.78
N GLU A 460 11.38 -2.04 -5.90
CA GLU A 460 10.48 -2.52 -4.85
C GLU A 460 11.24 -3.20 -3.70
N ALA A 461 12.41 -3.78 -3.99
CA ALA A 461 13.30 -4.38 -3.01
C ALA A 461 14.11 -3.33 -2.24
N ASP A 462 14.43 -2.21 -2.88
CA ASP A 462 15.05 -1.06 -2.23
C ASP A 462 14.16 -0.54 -1.09
N ALA A 463 14.80 -0.20 0.03
CA ALA A 463 14.14 0.25 1.26
C ALA A 463 12.92 -0.60 1.71
N ALA A 464 12.93 -1.92 1.44
CA ALA A 464 11.82 -2.80 1.82
C ALA A 464 11.82 -3.16 3.33
N VAL A 465 10.70 -2.86 4.01
CA VAL A 465 10.44 -3.23 5.41
C VAL A 465 9.49 -4.45 5.42
N HIS A 466 9.99 -5.59 4.97
CA HIS A 466 9.18 -6.80 4.75
C HIS A 466 8.90 -7.64 6.02
N GLY A 467 9.32 -7.17 7.19
CA GLY A 467 9.05 -7.81 8.48
C GLY A 467 9.66 -9.21 8.65
N GLY A 468 10.69 -9.55 7.87
CA GLY A 468 11.30 -10.89 7.88
C GLY A 468 10.77 -11.87 6.84
N LEU A 469 9.67 -11.56 6.13
CA LEU A 469 9.03 -12.51 5.21
C LEU A 469 9.96 -13.01 4.09
N TRP A 470 10.81 -12.14 3.57
CA TRP A 470 11.73 -12.49 2.48
C TRP A 470 12.90 -13.35 2.96
N ARG A 471 13.38 -13.14 4.19
CA ARG A 471 14.57 -13.80 4.74
C ARG A 471 14.24 -14.97 5.67
N ALA A 472 12.95 -15.25 5.91
CA ALA A 472 12.50 -16.35 6.75
C ALA A 472 12.84 -17.72 6.16
N ALA A 473 13.11 -18.70 7.04
CA ALA A 473 13.44 -20.07 6.66
C ALA A 473 12.33 -20.78 5.85
N TYR A 474 11.07 -20.47 6.16
CA TYR A 474 9.92 -21.18 5.63
C TYR A 474 9.08 -20.30 4.72
N ALA A 475 8.52 -20.91 3.67
CA ALA A 475 7.53 -20.25 2.83
C ALA A 475 6.34 -19.77 3.70
N PRO A 476 5.92 -18.49 3.64
CA PRO A 476 4.92 -17.92 4.53
C PRO A 476 3.63 -18.76 4.64
N ARG A 477 3.07 -19.18 3.49
CA ARG A 477 1.85 -20.01 3.44
C ARG A 477 2.01 -21.37 4.14
N SER A 478 3.22 -21.92 4.18
CA SER A 478 3.51 -23.22 4.82
C SER A 478 3.68 -23.14 6.34
N ALA A 479 3.90 -21.93 6.88
CA ALA A 479 4.07 -21.67 8.31
C ALA A 479 2.83 -21.01 8.94
N LEU A 480 2.00 -20.31 8.15
CA LEU A 480 0.87 -19.51 8.62
C LEU A 480 -0.08 -20.28 9.56
N GLY A 481 -0.51 -21.48 9.18
CA GLY A 481 -1.43 -22.28 9.99
C GLY A 481 -0.84 -22.70 11.35
N LEU A 482 0.48 -22.97 11.40
CA LEU A 482 1.17 -23.27 12.65
C LEU A 482 1.33 -22.01 13.51
N ALA A 483 1.61 -20.86 12.89
CA ALA A 483 1.64 -19.57 13.58
C ALA A 483 0.29 -19.26 14.23
N THR A 484 -0.83 -19.51 13.53
CA THR A 484 -2.18 -19.36 14.10
C THR A 484 -2.38 -20.24 15.33
N VAL A 485 -2.05 -21.53 15.27
CA VAL A 485 -2.22 -22.46 16.41
C VAL A 485 -1.38 -22.02 17.61
N LEU A 486 -0.12 -21.65 17.39
CA LEU A 486 0.78 -21.19 18.44
C LEU A 486 0.32 -19.86 19.05
N GLY A 487 -0.21 -18.94 18.23
CA GLY A 487 -0.76 -17.67 18.69
C GLY A 487 -1.99 -17.83 19.58
N VAL A 488 -2.92 -18.73 19.23
CA VAL A 488 -4.08 -19.06 20.09
C VAL A 488 -3.64 -19.63 21.43
N GLY A 489 -2.60 -20.47 21.45
CA GLY A 489 -2.04 -21.03 22.67
C GLY A 489 -1.42 -19.96 23.58
N ALA A 490 -0.73 -18.99 22.99
CA ALA A 490 -0.07 -17.90 23.73
C ALA A 490 -1.05 -16.84 24.24
N SER A 491 -2.23 -16.66 23.63
CA SER A 491 -3.25 -15.71 24.10
C SER A 491 -4.17 -16.25 25.21
N ARG A 492 -4.00 -17.52 25.58
CA ARG A 492 -4.83 -18.22 26.60
C ARG A 492 -4.09 -18.51 27.90
N GLY A 493 -2.79 -18.22 27.96
CA GLY A 493 -1.99 -18.19 29.19
C GLY A 493 -1.58 -16.76 29.49
#